data_AF-A0A820FH89-F1
#
_entry.id   AF-A0A820FH89-F1
#
_cell.length_a   1.000
_cell.length_b   1.000
_cell.length_c   1.000
_cell.angle_alpha   90.00
_cell.angle_beta   90.00
_cell.angle_gamma   90.00
#
_symmetry.space_group_name_H-M   'P 1'
#
loop_
_entity.id
_entity.type
_entity.pdbx_description
1 polymer ?
#
loop_
_entity_poly.entity_id
_entity_poly.type
_entity_poly.pdbx_seq_one_letter_code
_entity_poly.pdbx_strand_id
1 'polypeptide(L)'
;MSSRSTEGKRRDSACVHPFPSPSMVSIVLGAQWGDEGKGKLVDLLASEADVVCRCQGGNNAGHSVVVDGVEYDFHMLPSGFHLQNCVNIIGNGCVVNLPELREEIQKNESRGITNWSNRLLISDRAHLVFDFHKQSDGFIERGRGKSSLGTTKKGIGPTYSSKATRNGIRAGDLVGDFSMFSDKLRNIYNYYKLTFPDLDIDIEKTIEQFKQLVEYFRPMIIDTIAYLNQAIIDGSKKILVEGANATMLDIDFGKFIN
;
A
#
# COMPACT_ATOMS: atom_id res chain seq x y z
N MET A 1 -54.07 36.52 24.94
CA MET A 1 -53.76 35.20 25.52
C MET A 1 -54.19 34.13 24.53
N SER A 2 -53.24 33.27 24.14
CA SER A 2 -53.34 31.91 23.58
C SER A 2 -54.27 31.64 22.38
N SER A 3 -53.93 30.87 21.37
CA SER A 3 -52.70 30.18 20.95
C SER A 3 -53.06 29.49 19.63
N ARG A 4 -52.23 29.70 18.60
CA ARG A 4 -52.31 28.93 17.35
C ARG A 4 -51.80 27.51 17.62
N SER A 5 -52.57 26.49 17.24
CA SER A 5 -52.08 25.12 17.09
C SER A 5 -52.37 24.65 15.66
N THR A 6 -51.48 25.00 14.73
CA THR A 6 -51.39 24.32 13.44
C THR A 6 -50.39 23.18 13.61
N GLU A 7 -50.89 21.97 13.84
CA GLU A 7 -50.10 20.75 13.72
C GLU A 7 -49.70 20.56 12.25
N GLY A 8 -48.46 20.93 11.94
CA GLY A 8 -47.81 20.55 10.69
C GLY A 8 -47.54 19.05 10.70
N LYS A 9 -48.33 18.29 9.95
CA LYS A 9 -47.93 16.93 9.53
C LYS A 9 -46.62 17.03 8.77
N ARG A 10 -45.50 16.70 9.42
CA ARG A 10 -44.25 16.38 8.74
C ARG A 10 -44.54 15.24 7.78
N ARG A 11 -44.42 15.50 6.49
CA ARG A 11 -44.32 14.44 5.48
C ARG A 11 -42.94 13.84 5.67
N ASP A 12 -42.87 12.71 6.36
CA ASP A 12 -41.73 11.81 6.24
C ASP A 12 -41.78 11.19 4.84
N SER A 13 -41.31 11.94 3.84
CA SER A 13 -40.92 11.34 2.58
C SER A 13 -39.60 10.62 2.84
N ALA A 14 -39.68 9.36 3.26
CA ALA A 14 -38.55 8.46 3.14
C ALA A 14 -38.18 8.42 1.65
N CYS A 15 -37.13 9.15 1.29
CA CYS A 15 -36.43 8.91 0.05
C CYS A 15 -35.92 7.48 0.13
N VAL A 16 -36.64 6.55 -0.51
CA VAL A 16 -36.13 5.21 -0.76
C VAL A 16 -34.93 5.41 -1.65
N HIS A 17 -33.72 5.38 -1.06
CA HIS A 17 -32.49 5.41 -1.83
C HIS A 17 -32.52 4.17 -2.72
N PRO A 18 -32.50 4.32 -4.06
CA PRO A 18 -32.55 3.19 -4.99
C PRO A 18 -31.25 2.37 -4.99
N PHE A 19 -30.29 2.75 -4.15
CA PHE A 19 -29.01 2.09 -3.96
C PHE A 19 -28.92 1.64 -2.50
N PRO A 20 -28.39 0.43 -2.22
CA PRO A 20 -28.04 0.03 -0.85
C PRO A 20 -27.20 1.13 -0.18
N SER A 21 -27.35 1.30 1.14
CA SER A 21 -26.49 2.23 1.88
C SER A 21 -25.04 1.87 1.59
N PRO A 22 -24.22 2.79 1.06
CA PRO A 22 -22.84 2.46 0.70
C PRO A 22 -22.11 1.93 1.93
N SER A 23 -21.23 0.94 1.70
CA SER A 23 -20.35 0.42 2.75
C SER A 23 -19.73 1.55 3.57
N MET A 24 -19.57 1.35 4.87
CA MET A 24 -18.82 2.29 5.69
C MET A 24 -17.33 2.19 5.35
N VAL A 25 -16.79 3.22 4.69
CA VAL A 25 -15.35 3.38 4.46
C VAL A 25 -14.80 4.35 5.52
N SER A 26 -13.91 3.84 6.36
CA SER A 26 -13.23 4.60 7.41
C SER A 26 -11.74 4.73 7.07
N ILE A 27 -11.12 5.86 7.45
CA ILE A 27 -9.71 6.15 7.14
C ILE A 27 -9.00 6.60 8.41
N VAL A 28 -7.81 6.07 8.68
CA VAL A 28 -6.91 6.55 9.73
C VAL A 28 -5.72 7.27 9.08
N LEU A 29 -5.54 8.57 9.39
CA LEU A 29 -4.48 9.41 8.83
C LEU A 29 -3.63 10.05 9.94
N GLY A 30 -2.36 10.33 9.62
CA GLY A 30 -1.45 11.05 10.52
C GLY A 30 -1.65 12.53 10.36
N ALA A 31 -1.81 13.25 11.45
CA ALA A 31 -2.08 14.69 11.42
C ALA A 31 -0.82 15.56 11.56
N GLN A 32 0.33 14.96 11.87
CA GLN A 32 1.58 15.65 12.19
C GLN A 32 2.69 15.19 11.23
N TRP A 33 3.88 14.90 11.76
CA TRP A 33 5.09 14.53 10.99
C TRP A 33 5.40 13.03 11.01
N GLY A 34 4.42 12.18 11.36
CA GLY A 34 4.63 10.74 11.51
C GLY A 34 4.72 10.31 12.98
N ASP A 35 4.78 8.99 13.18
CA ASP A 35 4.94 8.33 14.48
C ASP A 35 3.91 8.72 15.57
N GLU A 36 2.71 9.16 15.18
CA GLU A 36 1.63 9.52 16.12
C GLU A 36 0.96 8.30 16.80
N GLY A 37 1.46 7.09 16.55
CA GLY A 37 0.88 5.85 17.08
C GLY A 37 -0.34 5.34 16.29
N LYS A 38 -0.48 5.72 15.01
CA LYS A 38 -1.58 5.29 14.13
C LYS A 38 -1.78 3.79 14.09
N GLY A 39 -0.69 3.02 14.05
CA GLY A 39 -0.75 1.56 13.99
C GLY A 39 -1.61 0.97 15.12
N LYS A 40 -1.53 1.54 16.33
CA LYS A 40 -2.34 1.10 17.47
C LYS A 40 -3.84 1.38 17.29
N LEU A 41 -4.19 2.50 16.66
CA LEU A 41 -5.59 2.81 16.35
C LEU A 41 -6.10 1.95 15.19
N VAL A 42 -5.28 1.75 14.16
CA VAL A 42 -5.63 0.88 13.02
C VAL A 42 -5.84 -0.54 13.50
N ASP A 43 -4.97 -1.06 14.37
CA ASP A 43 -5.11 -2.38 14.98
C ASP A 43 -6.44 -2.54 15.75
N LEU A 44 -6.76 -1.56 16.62
CA LEU A 44 -8.02 -1.54 17.34
C LEU A 44 -9.23 -1.59 16.40
N LEU A 45 -9.23 -0.76 15.35
CA LEU A 45 -10.33 -0.66 14.39
C LEU A 45 -10.38 -1.84 13.40
N ALA A 46 -9.24 -2.48 13.12
CA ALA A 46 -9.16 -3.60 12.19
C ALA A 46 -9.96 -4.81 12.67
N SER A 47 -10.11 -4.98 14.00
CA SER A 47 -10.92 -6.05 14.60
C SER A 47 -12.39 -6.05 14.15
N GLU A 48 -12.91 -4.90 13.72
CA GLU A 48 -14.27 -4.74 13.21
C GLU A 48 -14.35 -4.61 11.68
N ALA A 49 -13.23 -4.64 10.97
CA ALA A 49 -13.16 -4.44 9.53
C ALA A 49 -13.18 -5.77 8.76
N ASP A 50 -13.94 -5.81 7.67
CA ASP A 50 -13.92 -6.94 6.72
C ASP A 50 -12.76 -6.81 5.73
N VAL A 51 -12.34 -5.56 5.46
CA VAL A 51 -11.24 -5.22 4.57
C VAL A 51 -10.37 -4.16 5.21
N VAL A 52 -9.06 -4.41 5.32
CA VAL A 52 -8.06 -3.39 5.67
C VAL A 52 -7.17 -3.16 4.45
N CYS A 53 -7.01 -1.90 4.05
CA CYS A 53 -6.25 -1.57 2.86
C CYS A 53 -5.25 -0.43 3.07
N ARG A 54 -4.10 -0.54 2.42
CA ARG A 54 -3.14 0.56 2.27
C ARG A 54 -3.32 1.23 0.92
N CYS A 55 -3.37 2.55 0.91
CA CYS A 55 -3.64 3.32 -0.31
C CYS A 55 -2.38 3.99 -0.91
N GLN A 56 -1.33 4.23 -0.11
CA GLN A 56 -0.12 4.96 -0.51
C GLN A 56 1.12 4.43 0.22
N GLY A 57 2.29 4.89 -0.22
CA GLY A 57 3.58 4.59 0.41
C GLY A 57 4.13 3.22 0.01
N GLY A 58 5.13 2.77 0.75
CA GLY A 58 5.68 1.42 0.64
C GLY A 58 6.08 0.91 2.03
N ASN A 59 7.23 0.25 2.10
CA ASN A 59 7.84 -0.34 3.30
C ASN A 59 8.64 0.66 4.13
N ASN A 60 8.33 1.95 4.00
CA ASN A 60 9.04 3.06 4.66
C ASN A 60 8.40 3.51 5.97
N ALA A 61 7.25 2.95 6.32
CA ALA A 61 6.62 3.08 7.62
C ALA A 61 6.21 1.68 8.05
N GLY A 62 6.38 1.36 9.32
CA GLY A 62 5.95 0.11 9.90
C GLY A 62 5.16 0.33 11.17
N HIS A 63 4.43 -0.70 11.57
CA HIS A 63 3.80 -0.77 12.88
C HIS A 63 3.96 -2.18 13.43
N SER A 64 4.06 -2.26 14.75
CA SER A 64 4.14 -3.53 15.47
C SER A 64 2.86 -3.73 16.26
N VAL A 65 2.34 -4.95 16.23
CA VAL A 65 1.14 -5.37 16.94
C VAL A 65 1.50 -6.52 17.87
N VAL A 66 0.96 -6.51 19.10
CA VAL A 66 1.14 -7.62 20.04
C VAL A 66 -0.22 -8.29 20.26
N VAL A 67 -0.34 -9.55 19.82
CA VAL A 67 -1.54 -10.37 20.00
C VAL A 67 -1.18 -11.58 20.85
N ASP A 68 -1.86 -11.76 21.97
CA ASP A 68 -1.64 -12.88 22.91
C ASP A 68 -0.16 -13.07 23.30
N GLY A 69 0.59 -11.96 23.42
CA GLY A 69 2.01 -11.97 23.78
C GLY A 69 2.97 -12.24 22.60
N VAL A 70 2.46 -12.40 21.38
CA VAL A 70 3.26 -12.54 20.15
C VAL A 70 3.33 -11.20 19.43
N GLU A 71 4.55 -10.74 19.15
CA GLU A 71 4.80 -9.50 18.41
C GLU A 71 4.88 -9.75 16.90
N TYR A 72 4.06 -9.05 16.13
CA TYR A 72 4.06 -9.03 14.67
C TYR A 72 4.51 -7.68 14.16
N ASP A 73 5.32 -7.66 13.11
CA ASP A 73 5.86 -6.44 12.52
C ASP A 73 5.39 -6.32 11.07
N PHE A 74 4.70 -5.23 10.77
CA PHE A 74 4.11 -4.98 9.46
C PHE A 74 4.68 -3.70 8.86
N HIS A 75 5.13 -3.77 7.61
CA HIS A 75 5.69 -2.66 6.84
C HIS A 75 4.94 -2.47 5.53
N MET A 76 4.86 -3.51 4.69
CA MET A 76 4.02 -3.50 3.49
C MET A 76 2.63 -4.02 3.79
N LEU A 77 2.54 -5.06 4.63
CA LEU A 77 1.28 -5.71 4.95
C LEU A 77 0.36 -4.74 5.73
N PRO A 78 -0.94 -4.66 5.40
CA PRO A 78 -1.89 -3.91 6.21
C PRO A 78 -2.00 -4.50 7.62
N SER A 79 -2.34 -3.68 8.64
CA SER A 79 -2.39 -4.15 10.04
C SER A 79 -3.33 -5.33 10.29
N GLY A 80 -4.39 -5.46 9.49
CA GLY A 80 -5.36 -6.56 9.58
C GLY A 80 -4.83 -7.93 9.14
N PHE A 81 -3.55 -8.07 8.78
CA PHE A 81 -3.00 -9.31 8.23
C PHE A 81 -3.09 -10.49 9.20
N HIS A 82 -2.94 -10.21 10.51
CA HIS A 82 -3.05 -11.19 11.58
C HIS A 82 -4.49 -11.68 11.84
N LEU A 83 -5.51 -10.97 11.34
CA LEU A 83 -6.91 -11.31 11.56
C LEU A 83 -7.40 -12.34 10.54
N GLN A 84 -7.93 -13.47 11.01
CA GLN A 84 -8.34 -14.60 10.16
C GLN A 84 -9.49 -14.27 9.18
N ASN A 85 -10.36 -13.31 9.52
CA ASN A 85 -11.53 -12.95 8.72
C ASN A 85 -11.37 -11.62 7.95
N CYS A 86 -10.17 -11.04 7.95
CA CYS A 86 -9.91 -9.77 7.29
C CYS A 86 -9.22 -9.98 5.95
N VAL A 87 -9.77 -9.36 4.90
CA VAL A 87 -9.08 -9.21 3.61
C VAL A 87 -8.13 -8.02 3.69
N ASN A 88 -6.91 -8.19 3.19
CA ASN A 88 -5.82 -7.25 3.28
C ASN A 88 -5.43 -6.80 1.88
N ILE A 89 -5.53 -5.51 1.59
CA ILE A 89 -5.29 -4.97 0.24
C ILE A 89 -4.12 -4.00 0.21
N ILE A 90 -3.15 -4.28 -0.67
CA ILE A 90 -2.12 -3.31 -1.07
C ILE A 90 -2.61 -2.61 -2.33
N GLY A 91 -3.08 -1.36 -2.18
CA GLY A 91 -3.74 -0.59 -3.24
C GLY A 91 -2.80 -0.04 -4.31
N ASN A 92 -3.38 0.44 -5.42
CA ASN A 92 -2.67 0.92 -6.61
C ASN A 92 -1.83 2.19 -6.39
N GLY A 93 -2.06 2.93 -5.31
CA GLY A 93 -1.23 4.08 -4.95
C GLY A 93 0.08 3.68 -4.28
N CYS A 94 0.20 2.44 -3.78
CA CYS A 94 1.41 1.92 -3.14
C CYS A 94 2.54 1.61 -4.15
N VAL A 95 3.76 1.56 -3.62
CA VAL A 95 4.95 1.01 -4.28
C VAL A 95 5.40 -0.23 -3.51
N VAL A 96 5.61 -1.35 -4.21
CA VAL A 96 5.75 -2.68 -3.61
C VAL A 96 7.11 -3.28 -3.92
N ASN A 97 7.88 -3.60 -2.88
CA ASN A 97 9.06 -4.43 -3.01
C ASN A 97 8.67 -5.90 -2.77
N LEU A 98 8.56 -6.71 -3.82
CA LEU A 98 8.13 -8.11 -3.71
C LEU A 98 9.09 -9.02 -2.91
N PRO A 99 10.43 -8.92 -3.08
CA PRO A 99 11.37 -9.63 -2.21
C PRO A 99 11.14 -9.33 -0.72
N GLU A 100 11.10 -8.05 -0.33
CA GLU A 100 10.93 -7.65 1.08
C GLU A 100 9.52 -7.99 1.59
N LEU A 101 8.48 -7.90 0.76
CA LEU A 101 7.13 -8.37 1.11
C LEU A 101 7.10 -9.87 1.39
N ARG A 102 7.83 -10.68 0.61
CA ARG A 102 7.92 -12.12 0.83
C ARG A 102 8.63 -12.43 2.15
N GLU A 103 9.73 -11.74 2.44
CA GLU A 103 10.45 -11.88 3.71
C GLU A 103 9.56 -11.48 4.90
N GLU A 104 8.80 -10.39 4.78
CA GLU A 104 7.86 -9.92 5.79
C GLU A 104 6.75 -10.95 6.05
N ILE A 105 6.20 -11.55 4.99
CA ILE A 105 5.21 -12.64 5.11
C ILE A 105 5.84 -13.83 5.84
N GLN A 106 6.99 -14.32 5.40
CA GLN A 106 7.65 -15.50 5.99
C GLN A 106 7.99 -15.29 7.46
N LYS A 107 8.45 -14.09 7.83
CA LYS A 107 8.73 -13.72 9.22
C LYS A 107 7.46 -13.82 10.07
N ASN A 108 6.35 -13.27 9.61
CA ASN A 108 5.09 -13.30 10.37
C ASN A 108 4.42 -14.69 10.36
N GLU A 109 4.58 -15.47 9.28
CA GLU A 109 4.17 -16.89 9.25
C GLU A 109 4.90 -17.70 10.31
N SER A 110 6.22 -17.52 10.44
CA SER A 110 7.02 -18.20 11.46
C SER A 110 6.60 -17.90 12.91
N ARG A 111 5.84 -16.81 13.09
CA ARG A 111 5.28 -16.36 14.37
C ARG A 111 3.84 -16.80 14.61
N GLY A 112 3.22 -17.51 13.66
CA GLY A 112 1.92 -18.16 13.83
C GLY A 112 0.80 -17.65 12.94
N ILE A 113 1.04 -16.65 12.07
CA ILE A 113 0.03 -16.25 11.08
C ILE A 113 -0.12 -17.35 10.02
N THR A 114 -1.34 -17.83 9.84
CA THR A 114 -1.69 -18.87 8.86
C THR A 114 -2.89 -18.44 8.01
N ASN A 115 -3.17 -19.20 6.93
CA ASN A 115 -4.34 -19.00 6.06
C ASN A 115 -4.47 -17.57 5.48
N TRP A 116 -3.35 -16.90 5.24
CA TRP A 116 -3.32 -15.51 4.76
C TRP A 116 -3.34 -15.41 3.23
N SER A 117 -2.95 -16.45 2.50
CA SER A 117 -2.73 -16.42 1.05
C SER A 117 -3.96 -16.00 0.24
N ASN A 118 -5.15 -16.41 0.66
CA ASN A 118 -6.43 -16.04 0.03
C ASN A 118 -6.98 -14.69 0.53
N ARG A 119 -6.32 -14.07 1.51
CA ARG A 119 -6.73 -12.82 2.14
C ARG A 119 -5.83 -11.65 1.77
N LEU A 120 -4.62 -11.89 1.28
CA LEU A 120 -3.75 -10.83 0.78
C LEU A 120 -4.03 -10.58 -0.71
N LEU A 121 -4.40 -9.35 -1.04
CA LEU A 121 -4.66 -8.90 -2.40
C LEU A 121 -3.71 -7.75 -2.72
N ILE A 122 -3.05 -7.82 -3.86
CA ILE A 122 -2.12 -6.81 -4.35
C ILE A 122 -2.72 -6.23 -5.63
N SER A 123 -2.78 -4.91 -5.72
CA SER A 123 -3.25 -4.26 -6.93
C SER A 123 -2.33 -4.56 -8.11
N ASP A 124 -2.90 -5.06 -9.21
CA ASP A 124 -2.24 -5.15 -10.51
C ASP A 124 -1.69 -3.79 -11.01
N ARG A 125 -2.19 -2.68 -10.47
CA ARG A 125 -1.75 -1.32 -10.80
C ARG A 125 -0.70 -0.74 -9.83
N ALA A 126 -0.37 -1.45 -8.75
CA ALA A 126 0.71 -1.03 -7.84
C ALA A 126 2.06 -1.09 -8.56
N HIS A 127 2.93 -0.10 -8.32
CA HIS A 127 4.26 -0.05 -8.93
C HIS A 127 5.25 -0.92 -8.14
N LEU A 128 6.22 -1.50 -8.84
CA LEU A 128 7.24 -2.36 -8.24
C LEU A 128 8.49 -1.56 -7.90
N VAL A 129 9.03 -1.82 -6.70
CA VAL A 129 10.31 -1.30 -6.22
C VAL A 129 11.38 -2.35 -6.49
N PHE A 130 12.47 -1.95 -7.15
CA PHE A 130 13.62 -2.80 -7.44
C PHE A 130 14.88 -2.34 -6.69
N ASP A 131 15.91 -3.18 -6.62
CA ASP A 131 17.14 -2.84 -5.91
C ASP A 131 17.92 -1.67 -6.53
N PHE A 132 17.82 -1.46 -7.85
CA PHE A 132 18.38 -0.24 -8.46
C PHE A 132 17.64 1.03 -8.02
N HIS A 133 16.34 0.97 -7.68
CA HIS A 133 15.65 2.11 -7.06
C HIS A 133 16.22 2.40 -5.66
N LYS A 134 16.51 1.35 -4.87
CA LYS A 134 17.12 1.48 -3.53
C LYS A 134 18.54 2.04 -3.58
N GLN A 135 19.38 1.53 -4.48
CA GLN A 135 20.73 2.07 -4.69
C GLN A 135 20.69 3.53 -5.16
N SER A 136 19.79 3.86 -6.10
CA SER A 136 19.60 5.23 -6.60
C SER A 136 19.15 6.21 -5.52
N ASP A 137 18.24 5.80 -4.64
CA ASP A 137 17.83 6.57 -3.45
C ASP A 137 19.04 6.90 -2.57
N GLY A 138 19.88 5.89 -2.31
CA GLY A 138 21.15 6.07 -1.59
C GLY A 138 22.15 7.00 -2.28
N PHE A 139 22.25 6.96 -3.62
CA PHE A 139 23.11 7.88 -4.39
C PHE A 139 22.61 9.33 -4.30
N ILE A 140 21.32 9.55 -4.53
CA ILE A 140 20.67 10.87 -4.43
C ILE A 140 20.90 11.46 -3.05
N GLU A 141 20.71 10.65 -2.01
CA GLU A 141 20.85 11.10 -0.63
C GLU A 141 22.29 11.49 -0.28
N ARG A 142 23.27 10.70 -0.73
CA ARG A 142 24.69 11.07 -0.58
C ARG A 142 25.02 12.35 -1.33
N GLY A 143 24.49 12.53 -2.54
CA GLY A 143 24.71 13.72 -3.37
C GLY A 143 24.19 15.02 -2.73
N ARG A 144 23.16 14.94 -1.87
CA ARG A 144 22.61 16.10 -1.14
C ARG A 144 23.53 16.61 -0.02
N GLY A 145 24.48 15.80 0.46
CA GLY A 145 25.42 16.18 1.51
C GLY A 145 24.72 16.73 2.75
N LYS A 146 24.97 18.01 3.07
CA LYS A 146 24.38 18.69 4.24
C LYS A 146 22.87 18.91 4.14
N SER A 147 22.30 18.82 2.94
CA SER A 147 20.85 18.94 2.67
C SER A 147 20.16 17.57 2.52
N SER A 148 20.75 16.53 3.12
CA SER A 148 20.18 15.18 3.23
C SER A 148 18.80 15.25 3.88
N LEU A 149 17.84 14.51 3.33
CA LEU A 149 16.46 14.47 3.81
C LEU A 149 16.23 13.41 4.89
N GLY A 150 17.18 12.50 5.08
CA GLY A 150 17.02 11.30 5.88
C GLY A 150 16.12 10.26 5.21
N THR A 151 16.26 10.03 3.90
CA THR A 151 15.44 8.99 3.23
C THR A 151 15.70 7.61 3.85
N THR A 152 14.69 6.73 3.82
CA THR A 152 14.81 5.35 4.31
C THR A 152 15.67 4.47 3.39
N LYS A 153 16.10 5.00 2.24
CA LYS A 153 16.88 4.29 1.20
C LYS A 153 16.17 3.02 0.71
N LYS A 154 14.84 3.00 0.84
CA LYS A 154 13.96 1.91 0.39
C LYS A 154 13.53 2.06 -1.07
N GLY A 155 13.97 3.11 -1.77
CA GLY A 155 13.66 3.29 -3.19
C GLY A 155 12.26 3.85 -3.45
N ILE A 156 11.59 4.39 -2.44
CA ILE A 156 10.22 4.94 -2.54
C ILE A 156 10.18 6.12 -3.52
N GLY A 157 11.05 7.11 -3.30
CA GLY A 157 11.15 8.30 -4.14
C GLY A 157 11.46 7.96 -5.60
N PRO A 158 12.55 7.19 -5.89
CA PRO A 158 12.84 6.76 -7.26
C PRO A 158 11.72 5.96 -7.92
N THR A 159 11.01 5.09 -7.19
CA THR A 159 9.88 4.34 -7.77
C THR A 159 8.71 5.25 -8.13
N TYR A 160 8.37 6.22 -7.26
CA TYR A 160 7.36 7.23 -7.60
C TYR A 160 7.80 8.15 -8.74
N SER A 161 9.11 8.44 -8.86
CA SER A 161 9.66 9.15 -10.02
C SER A 161 9.43 8.36 -11.31
N SER A 162 9.75 7.05 -11.31
CA SER A 162 9.48 6.14 -12.43
C SER A 162 7.99 6.05 -12.81
N LYS A 163 7.11 6.10 -11.81
CA LYS A 163 5.65 6.20 -11.99
C LYS A 163 5.27 7.49 -12.71
N ALA A 164 5.82 8.63 -12.28
CA ALA A 164 5.55 9.94 -12.90
C ALA A 164 6.10 10.03 -14.33
N THR A 165 7.28 9.47 -14.60
CA THR A 165 7.88 9.41 -15.94
C THR A 165 7.27 8.35 -16.84
N ARG A 166 6.38 7.49 -16.32
CA ARG A 166 5.68 6.41 -17.05
C ARG A 166 6.63 5.37 -17.65
N ASN A 167 7.82 5.21 -17.08
CA ASN A 167 8.77 4.12 -17.40
C ASN A 167 8.83 3.05 -16.31
N GLY A 168 8.09 3.23 -15.20
CA GLY A 168 7.97 2.25 -14.13
C GLY A 168 7.25 0.96 -14.54
N ILE A 169 7.45 -0.09 -13.73
CA ILE A 169 6.84 -1.40 -13.92
C ILE A 169 5.81 -1.64 -12.82
N ARG A 170 4.65 -2.20 -13.18
CA ARG A 170 3.55 -2.51 -12.25
C ARG A 170 3.43 -4.00 -12.00
N ALA A 171 2.75 -4.38 -10.92
CA ALA A 171 2.49 -5.78 -10.58
C ALA A 171 1.75 -6.53 -11.71
N GLY A 172 0.87 -5.85 -12.45
CA GLY A 172 0.17 -6.40 -13.61
C GLY A 172 1.11 -6.76 -14.77
N ASP A 173 2.22 -6.04 -14.93
CA ASP A 173 3.23 -6.39 -15.94
C ASP A 173 3.94 -7.71 -15.59
N LEU A 174 4.07 -8.02 -14.30
CA LEU A 174 4.71 -9.24 -13.82
C LEU A 174 3.87 -10.49 -14.12
N VAL A 175 2.54 -10.42 -13.97
CA VAL A 175 1.64 -11.56 -14.19
C VAL A 175 1.24 -11.77 -15.66
N GLY A 176 1.53 -10.80 -16.54
CA GLY A 176 1.32 -10.91 -17.98
C GLY A 176 2.38 -11.77 -18.68
N ASP A 177 2.84 -11.30 -19.84
CA ASP A 177 3.95 -11.93 -20.56
C ASP A 177 5.29 -11.63 -19.86
N PHE A 178 5.89 -12.68 -19.29
CA PHE A 178 7.15 -12.55 -18.55
C PHE A 178 8.33 -12.10 -19.42
N SER A 179 8.30 -12.36 -20.73
CA SER A 179 9.33 -11.85 -21.65
C SER A 179 9.25 -10.33 -21.77
N MET A 180 8.04 -9.78 -21.91
CA MET A 180 7.80 -8.34 -21.91
C MET A 180 8.19 -7.69 -20.57
N PHE A 181 7.91 -8.37 -19.45
CA PHE A 181 8.39 -7.92 -18.13
C PHE A 181 9.92 -7.83 -18.09
N SER A 182 10.61 -8.87 -18.57
CA SER A 182 12.07 -8.94 -18.59
C SER A 182 12.67 -7.80 -19.42
N ASP A 183 12.11 -7.51 -20.59
CA ASP A 183 12.57 -6.41 -21.44
C ASP A 183 12.31 -5.04 -20.82
N LYS A 184 11.13 -4.84 -20.22
CA LYS A 184 10.83 -3.62 -19.45
C LYS A 184 11.85 -3.43 -18.32
N LEU A 185 12.19 -4.51 -17.60
CA LEU A 185 13.12 -4.49 -16.48
C LEU A 185 14.55 -4.12 -16.92
N ARG A 186 15.02 -4.68 -18.04
CA ARG A 186 16.30 -4.27 -18.66
C ARG A 186 16.29 -2.80 -19.08
N ASN A 187 15.22 -2.35 -19.72
CA ASN A 187 15.10 -0.98 -20.22
C ASN A 187 15.12 0.06 -19.09
N ILE A 188 14.33 -0.14 -18.03
CA ILE A 188 14.33 0.78 -16.89
C ILE A 188 15.69 0.74 -16.16
N TYR A 189 16.31 -0.43 -16.00
CA TYR A 189 17.64 -0.52 -15.40
C TYR A 189 18.69 0.27 -16.20
N ASN A 190 18.70 0.12 -17.53
CA ASN A 190 19.59 0.87 -18.41
C ASN A 190 19.35 2.39 -18.31
N TYR A 191 18.08 2.82 -18.23
CA TYR A 191 17.74 4.22 -17.99
C TYR A 191 18.34 4.76 -16.69
N TYR A 192 18.24 3.99 -15.60
CA TYR A 192 18.86 4.36 -14.32
C TYR A 192 20.38 4.38 -14.39
N LYS A 193 21.00 3.41 -15.08
CA LYS A 193 22.46 3.31 -15.25
C LYS A 193 23.06 4.50 -16.00
N LEU A 194 22.32 5.14 -16.90
CA LEU A 194 22.73 6.41 -17.55
C LEU A 194 22.85 7.58 -16.55
N THR A 195 21.98 7.60 -15.54
CA THR A 195 21.97 8.67 -14.52
C THR A 195 22.90 8.35 -13.36
N PHE A 196 23.03 7.07 -13.02
CA PHE A 196 23.86 6.55 -11.94
C PHE A 196 24.81 5.47 -12.50
N PRO A 197 25.94 5.87 -13.11
CA PRO A 197 26.90 4.93 -13.70
C PRO A 197 27.44 3.90 -12.70
N ASP A 198 27.45 4.22 -11.41
CA ASP A 198 27.93 3.37 -10.31
C ASP A 198 26.91 2.32 -9.84
N LEU A 199 25.72 2.21 -10.46
CA LEU A 199 24.74 1.16 -10.11
C LEU A 199 25.32 -0.23 -10.35
N ASP A 200 25.45 -1.04 -9.31
CA ASP A 200 25.99 -2.40 -9.44
C ASP A 200 24.89 -3.41 -9.12
N ILE A 201 24.14 -3.78 -10.16
CA ILE A 201 23.05 -4.76 -10.10
C ILE A 201 23.19 -5.73 -11.26
N ASP A 202 23.19 -7.02 -10.95
CA ASP A 202 23.01 -8.08 -11.94
C ASP A 202 21.54 -8.16 -12.34
N ILE A 203 21.22 -7.57 -13.48
CA ILE A 203 19.84 -7.47 -13.97
C ILE A 203 19.27 -8.84 -14.37
N GLU A 204 20.10 -9.74 -14.90
CA GLU A 204 19.66 -11.07 -15.32
C GLU A 204 19.34 -11.94 -14.10
N LYS A 205 20.16 -11.85 -13.05
CA LYS A 205 19.85 -12.48 -11.76
C LYS A 205 18.57 -11.92 -11.13
N THR A 206 18.34 -10.61 -11.27
CA THR A 206 17.10 -9.96 -10.81
C THR A 206 15.89 -10.52 -11.56
N ILE A 207 15.98 -10.66 -12.89
CA ILE A 207 14.91 -11.26 -13.72
C ILE A 207 14.61 -12.69 -13.26
N GLU A 208 15.64 -13.52 -13.05
CA GLU A 208 15.45 -14.90 -12.59
C GLU A 208 14.80 -14.96 -11.19
N GLN A 209 15.19 -14.07 -10.28
CA GLN A 209 14.52 -13.94 -8.98
C GLN A 209 13.03 -13.62 -9.13
N PHE A 210 12.69 -12.66 -10.01
CA PHE A 210 11.29 -12.28 -10.24
C PHE A 210 10.47 -13.37 -10.93
N LYS A 211 11.10 -14.26 -11.68
CA LYS A 211 10.46 -15.46 -12.24
C LYS A 211 9.94 -16.41 -11.16
N GLN A 212 10.64 -16.48 -10.02
CA GLN A 212 10.17 -17.27 -8.87
C GLN A 212 9.12 -16.51 -8.05
N LEU A 213 9.26 -15.18 -7.95
CA LEU A 213 8.32 -14.35 -7.21
C LEU A 213 6.96 -14.24 -7.90
N VAL A 214 6.92 -14.22 -9.25
CA VAL A 214 5.63 -14.19 -9.96
C VAL A 214 4.79 -15.41 -9.64
N GLU A 215 5.36 -16.62 -9.62
CA GLU A 215 4.60 -17.84 -9.29
C GLU A 215 4.02 -17.78 -7.87
N TYR A 216 4.77 -17.20 -6.94
CA TYR A 216 4.32 -17.01 -5.56
C TYR A 216 3.19 -15.97 -5.45
N PHE A 217 3.33 -14.80 -6.08
CA PHE A 217 2.41 -13.67 -5.91
C PHE A 217 1.26 -13.62 -6.92
N ARG A 218 1.32 -14.36 -8.02
CA ARG A 218 0.29 -14.43 -9.07
C ARG A 218 -1.15 -14.57 -8.52
N PRO A 219 -1.45 -15.48 -7.57
CA PRO A 219 -2.82 -15.60 -7.05
C PRO A 219 -3.30 -14.41 -6.22
N MET A 220 -2.38 -13.57 -5.72
CA MET A 220 -2.70 -12.39 -4.91
C MET A 220 -2.86 -11.12 -5.76
N ILE A 221 -2.32 -11.11 -6.99
CA ILE A 221 -2.35 -9.92 -7.86
C ILE A 221 -3.67 -9.87 -8.62
N ILE A 222 -4.52 -8.88 -8.31
CA ILE A 222 -5.87 -8.76 -8.87
C ILE A 222 -6.21 -7.30 -9.24
N ASP A 223 -7.33 -7.11 -9.94
CA ASP A 223 -7.96 -5.80 -10.07
C ASP A 223 -8.62 -5.40 -8.74
N THR A 224 -7.84 -4.77 -7.86
CA THR A 224 -8.32 -4.30 -6.56
C THR A 224 -9.32 -3.16 -6.68
N ILE A 225 -9.33 -2.42 -7.81
CA ILE A 225 -10.30 -1.34 -8.03
C ILE A 225 -11.67 -1.96 -8.22
N ALA A 226 -11.79 -2.96 -9.10
CA ALA A 226 -13.04 -3.70 -9.29
C ALA A 226 -13.51 -4.36 -7.99
N TYR A 227 -12.60 -5.03 -7.26
CA TYR A 227 -12.89 -5.65 -5.97
C TYR A 227 -13.47 -4.66 -4.95
N LEU A 228 -12.79 -3.53 -4.73
CA LEU A 228 -13.21 -2.53 -3.74
C LEU A 228 -14.52 -1.85 -4.14
N ASN A 229 -14.69 -1.50 -5.42
CA ASN A 229 -15.95 -0.89 -5.88
C ASN A 229 -17.12 -1.85 -5.71
N GLN A 230 -16.95 -3.14 -6.02
CA GLN A 230 -17.99 -4.14 -5.80
C GLN A 230 -18.33 -4.26 -4.30
N ALA A 231 -17.32 -4.34 -3.43
CA ALA A 231 -17.52 -4.36 -1.98
C ALA A 231 -18.28 -3.13 -1.47
N ILE A 232 -18.03 -1.95 -2.05
CA ILE A 232 -18.71 -0.71 -1.69
C ILE A 232 -20.16 -0.70 -2.15
N ILE A 233 -20.40 -1.12 -3.38
CA ILE A 233 -21.74 -1.19 -3.99
C ILE A 233 -22.61 -2.22 -3.29
N ASP A 234 -22.06 -3.39 -2.93
CA ASP A 234 -22.79 -4.43 -2.20
C ASP A 234 -23.18 -3.97 -0.79
N GLY A 235 -22.47 -2.99 -0.22
CA GLY A 235 -22.75 -2.41 1.11
C GLY A 235 -22.51 -3.36 2.29
N SER A 236 -22.00 -4.57 2.03
CA SER A 236 -21.91 -5.66 3.02
C SER A 236 -20.60 -5.68 3.81
N LYS A 237 -19.60 -4.89 3.40
CA LYS A 237 -18.26 -4.92 3.99
C LYS A 237 -17.90 -3.59 4.65
N LYS A 238 -17.34 -3.63 5.85
CA LYS A 238 -16.67 -2.50 6.49
C LYS A 238 -15.24 -2.40 5.97
N ILE A 239 -14.87 -1.25 5.44
CA ILE A 239 -13.55 -1.02 4.83
C ILE A 239 -12.78 -0.02 5.69
N LEU A 240 -11.60 -0.41 6.14
CA LEU A 240 -10.65 0.42 6.87
C LEU A 240 -9.44 0.73 5.98
N VAL A 241 -9.18 2.02 5.75
CA VAL A 241 -8.00 2.49 5.04
C VAL A 241 -6.93 2.91 6.03
N GLU A 242 -5.80 2.21 5.99
CA GLU A 242 -4.59 2.55 6.73
C GLU A 242 -3.79 3.58 5.93
N GLY A 243 -3.82 4.83 6.41
CA GLY A 243 -2.98 5.89 5.88
C GLY A 243 -1.50 5.59 6.07
N ALA A 244 -0.71 5.91 5.05
CA ALA A 244 0.74 5.99 5.20
C ALA A 244 1.15 7.16 6.12
N ASN A 245 2.46 7.39 6.26
CA ASN A 245 3.13 8.55 6.86
C ASN A 245 2.24 9.51 7.68
N ALA A 246 2.15 10.79 7.32
CA ALA A 246 1.31 11.79 7.96
C ALA A 246 1.18 13.00 7.03
N THR A 247 0.19 13.86 7.27
CA THR A 247 -0.13 15.01 6.40
C THR A 247 1.01 16.02 6.28
N MET A 248 1.83 16.24 7.32
CA MET A 248 2.97 17.16 7.22
C MET A 248 4.17 16.57 6.46
N LEU A 249 4.12 15.28 6.11
CA LEU A 249 5.05 14.59 5.22
C LEU A 249 4.46 14.39 3.81
N ASP A 250 3.27 14.92 3.55
CA ASP A 250 2.65 14.88 2.24
C ASP A 250 3.50 15.61 1.19
N ILE A 251 3.48 15.12 -0.06
CA ILE A 251 4.29 15.67 -1.14
C ILE A 251 3.86 17.08 -1.55
N ASP A 252 2.60 17.45 -1.35
CA ASP A 252 2.05 18.75 -1.73
C ASP A 252 1.81 19.64 -0.50
N PHE A 253 1.23 19.08 0.56
CA PHE A 253 0.81 19.84 1.74
C PHE A 253 1.82 19.85 2.90
N GLY A 254 2.81 18.97 2.83
CA GLY A 254 3.85 18.87 3.84
C GLY A 254 4.90 19.98 3.75
N LYS A 255 5.91 19.91 4.62
CA LYS A 255 7.10 20.78 4.48
C LYS A 255 7.96 20.27 3.32
N PHE A 256 7.61 20.71 2.11
CA PHE A 256 8.37 20.40 0.91
C PHE A 256 9.76 21.05 1.00
N ILE A 257 10.80 20.20 1.11
CA ILE A 257 12.26 20.48 1.13
C ILE A 257 12.63 21.98 1.21
N ASN A 258 13.11 22.43 2.38
CA ASN A 258 13.80 23.73 2.54
C ASN A 258 15.32 23.57 2.40
#